data_AF-A0A377GKE0-F1
#
_entry.id   AF-A0A377GKE0-F1
#
_cell.length_a   1.000
_cell.length_b   1.000
_cell.length_c   1.000
_cell.angle_alpha   90.00
_cell.angle_beta   90.00
_cell.angle_gamma   90.00
#
_symmetry.space_group_name_H-M   'P 1'
#
loop_
_entity.id
_entity.type
_entity.pdbx_description
1 polymer ?
#
loop_
_entity_poly.entity_id
_entity_poly.type
_entity_poly.pdbx_seq_one_letter_code
_entity_poly.pdbx_strand_id
1 'polypeptide(L)'
;MKIYFPDITFEGNPFVWELNETTNQATCLMYCIKKDTQVQFVPKMSLDLFKKFPGITYDKDEIIIRDVKIFDKVYQILDHLRELKDKIAGPKATISRQKSSFFQYQKDKALDEVASTSKPPRRSLSLSSTNLPLFTHITLNELIKNDHITCSLWGDTVAYETYFEEKTSNDAKARGAIFLKSSLAFNIMVQYEKNRRLYPLKANVIKEIRALLEVLDPIYVNWYTKESIQANRELVFYYFQNAVSEAMLNGNLNNKPTEFETEEPPKLNKALRTYAIEKARALRAELMLMKFNILINPELPPELSLSDKEIKTLPEINSLRKLVFKQPIEILEDISTRLKKISLLIIESGIVEESNAELSTQLNHSLAINAPVIMDFHSFQSLLHALLDQQITSSSKKELIPDIVTKVTKETINQIIKTYKMTNSQYIAPLSKIDSNFYLCKDWADKLAVELAEVKLKHPKEEKKVTAYSQAIADKVVGFMSHQLQEYQPNENDSLTSSSMSIKL
;
A
#
# COMPACT_ATOMS: atom_id res chain seq x y z
N MET A 1 -0.16 -33.52 13.25
CA MET A 1 -0.65 -32.15 13.00
C MET A 1 0.43 -31.36 12.29
N LYS A 2 0.16 -30.60 11.22
CA LYS A 2 1.24 -29.89 10.51
C LYS A 2 1.42 -28.45 11.03
N ILE A 3 2.66 -28.08 11.31
CA ILE A 3 3.07 -26.78 11.88
C ILE A 3 4.28 -26.24 11.12
N TYR A 4 4.63 -24.97 11.32
CA TYR A 4 5.89 -24.41 10.84
C TYR A 4 6.41 -23.33 11.79
N PHE A 5 7.73 -23.12 11.74
CA PHE A 5 8.41 -22.11 12.54
C PHE A 5 8.85 -20.95 11.62
N PRO A 6 8.55 -19.69 11.96
CA PRO A 6 8.87 -18.51 11.16
C PRO A 6 10.36 -18.32 10.93
N ASP A 7 11.20 -18.80 11.85
CA ASP A 7 12.64 -18.64 11.80
C ASP A 7 13.35 -19.80 11.07
N ILE A 8 12.65 -20.91 10.84
CA ILE A 8 13.21 -22.06 10.11
C ILE A 8 12.71 -22.03 8.67
N THR A 9 13.44 -21.29 7.84
CA THR A 9 13.06 -21.01 6.45
C THR A 9 14.15 -21.36 5.44
N PHE A 10 13.73 -21.64 4.21
CA PHE A 10 14.58 -21.68 3.01
C PHE A 10 14.14 -20.56 2.06
N GLU A 11 15.06 -19.64 1.76
CA GLU A 11 14.77 -18.46 0.92
C GLU A 11 13.53 -17.68 1.39
N GLY A 12 13.34 -17.57 2.71
CA GLY A 12 12.20 -16.88 3.33
C GLY A 12 10.89 -17.69 3.42
N ASN A 13 10.86 -18.92 2.89
CA ASN A 13 9.71 -19.82 2.95
C ASN A 13 9.87 -20.86 4.06
N PRO A 14 8.87 -21.08 4.94
CA PRO A 14 9.04 -21.90 6.12
C PRO A 14 8.97 -23.40 5.81
N PHE A 15 9.77 -24.17 6.55
CA PHE A 15 9.71 -25.63 6.54
C PHE A 15 8.47 -26.13 7.24
N VAL A 16 7.86 -27.18 6.69
CA VAL A 16 6.69 -27.82 7.28
C VAL A 16 7.10 -29.01 8.13
N TRP A 17 6.52 -29.08 9.31
CA TRP A 17 6.75 -30.10 10.32
C TRP A 17 5.45 -30.82 10.63
N GLU A 18 5.53 -32.08 11.02
CA GLU A 18 4.44 -32.86 11.57
C GLU A 18 4.63 -33.05 13.07
N LEU A 19 3.82 -32.34 13.85
CA LEU A 19 3.67 -32.47 15.29
C LEU A 19 2.83 -33.69 15.65
N ASN A 20 3.40 -34.58 16.45
CA ASN A 20 2.69 -35.59 17.21
C ASN A 20 2.19 -34.96 18.52
N GLU A 21 0.87 -34.72 18.62
CA GLU A 21 0.25 -34.04 19.77
C GLU A 21 0.41 -34.83 21.07
N THR A 22 0.55 -36.16 20.99
CA THR A 22 0.65 -37.05 22.16
C THR A 22 2.05 -37.04 22.77
N THR A 23 3.09 -37.00 21.94
CA THR A 23 4.49 -36.98 22.39
C THR A 23 5.11 -35.58 22.40
N ASN A 24 4.40 -34.60 21.85
CA ASN A 24 4.87 -33.23 21.60
C ASN A 24 6.14 -33.12 20.76
N GLN A 25 6.44 -34.15 19.97
CA GLN A 25 7.56 -34.20 19.04
C GLN A 25 7.12 -33.71 17.66
N ALA A 26 7.95 -32.92 16.98
CA ALA A 26 7.73 -32.54 15.59
C ALA A 26 8.80 -33.11 14.66
N THR A 27 8.38 -33.68 13.54
CA THR A 27 9.27 -34.22 12.49
C THR A 27 9.18 -33.37 11.23
N CYS A 28 10.30 -32.94 10.66
CA CYS A 28 10.34 -32.13 9.45
C CYS A 28 9.93 -32.97 8.24
N LEU A 29 9.04 -32.44 7.41
CA LEU A 29 8.58 -33.12 6.19
C LEU A 29 9.42 -32.78 4.94
N MET A 30 10.51 -32.01 5.11
CA MET A 30 11.48 -31.70 4.05
C MET A 30 10.90 -30.95 2.83
N TYR A 31 9.81 -30.21 3.02
CA TYR A 31 9.30 -29.27 2.03
C TYR A 31 8.94 -27.93 2.68
N CYS A 32 8.93 -26.88 1.86
CA CYS A 32 8.53 -25.54 2.24
C CYS A 32 7.19 -25.18 1.60
N ILE A 33 6.49 -24.22 2.19
CA ILE A 33 5.29 -23.61 1.61
C ILE A 33 5.63 -22.19 1.19
N LYS A 34 5.36 -21.84 -0.08
CA LYS A 34 5.49 -20.45 -0.53
C LYS A 34 4.51 -19.56 0.23
N LYS A 35 5.01 -18.55 0.96
CA LYS A 35 4.14 -17.67 1.77
C LYS A 35 3.05 -16.98 0.93
N ASP A 36 3.35 -16.64 -0.31
CA ASP A 36 2.46 -15.87 -1.17
C ASP A 36 1.44 -16.74 -1.94
N THR A 37 1.81 -17.96 -2.31
CA THR A 37 0.99 -18.82 -3.17
C THR A 37 0.49 -20.09 -2.50
N GLN A 38 0.96 -20.38 -1.29
CA GLN A 38 0.68 -21.61 -0.53
C GLN A 38 1.06 -22.91 -1.26
N VAL A 39 1.86 -22.81 -2.33
CA VAL A 39 2.33 -23.96 -3.10
C VAL A 39 3.48 -24.64 -2.35
N GLN A 40 3.35 -25.95 -2.17
CA GLN A 40 4.42 -26.80 -1.64
C GLN A 40 5.54 -26.93 -2.67
N PHE A 41 6.79 -26.79 -2.21
CA PHE A 41 7.97 -27.14 -3.01
C PHE A 41 9.04 -27.80 -2.14
N VAL A 42 9.81 -28.69 -2.75
CA VAL A 42 10.93 -29.35 -2.09
C VAL A 42 12.20 -28.54 -2.38
N PRO A 43 12.84 -27.93 -1.37
CA PRO A 43 14.05 -27.15 -1.58
C PRO A 43 15.25 -28.07 -1.89
N LYS A 44 16.08 -27.68 -2.86
CA LYS A 44 17.36 -28.35 -3.14
C LYS A 44 18.42 -27.79 -2.20
N MET A 45 18.62 -28.44 -1.05
CA MET A 45 19.56 -27.97 -0.04
C MET A 45 20.25 -29.11 0.72
N SER A 46 21.42 -28.82 1.30
CA SER A 46 22.07 -29.74 2.24
C SER A 46 21.33 -29.76 3.58
N LEU A 47 21.26 -30.95 4.18
CA LEU A 47 20.73 -31.16 5.53
C LEU A 47 21.47 -30.33 6.60
N ASP A 48 22.68 -29.85 6.33
CA ASP A 48 23.49 -29.03 7.24
C ASP A 48 22.82 -27.71 7.67
N LEU A 49 21.81 -27.24 6.93
CA LEU A 49 21.05 -26.04 7.31
C LEU A 49 20.40 -26.17 8.69
N PHE A 50 19.93 -27.37 9.06
CA PHE A 50 19.24 -27.56 10.32
C PHE A 50 20.18 -27.64 11.53
N LYS A 51 21.49 -27.88 11.33
CA LYS A 51 22.51 -27.86 12.39
C LYS A 51 22.66 -26.47 13.05
N LYS A 52 22.20 -25.41 12.38
CA LYS A 52 22.25 -24.03 12.89
C LYS A 52 21.20 -23.74 13.96
N PHE A 53 20.24 -24.64 14.18
CA PHE A 53 19.14 -24.43 15.11
C PHE A 53 19.29 -25.34 16.35
N PRO A 54 19.70 -24.78 17.50
CA PRO A 54 19.72 -25.50 18.77
C PRO A 54 18.36 -26.12 19.08
N GLY A 55 18.33 -27.44 19.32
CA GLY A 55 17.11 -28.20 19.64
C GLY A 55 16.56 -29.07 18.50
N ILE A 56 17.11 -28.96 17.28
CA ILE A 56 16.84 -29.88 16.17
C ILE A 56 17.87 -31.02 16.19
N THR A 57 17.40 -32.27 16.20
CA THR A 57 18.24 -33.47 16.19
C THR A 57 17.96 -34.35 14.98
N TYR A 58 18.95 -35.14 14.57
CA TYR A 58 18.81 -36.12 13.49
C TYR A 58 18.71 -37.52 14.11
N ASP A 59 17.63 -38.23 13.83
CA ASP A 59 17.43 -39.61 14.26
C ASP A 59 17.00 -40.44 13.04
N LYS A 60 17.80 -41.44 12.65
CA LYS A 60 17.49 -42.39 11.56
C LYS A 60 16.92 -41.73 10.29
N ASP A 61 17.64 -40.75 9.75
CA ASP A 61 17.30 -39.97 8.55
C ASP A 61 16.10 -39.01 8.67
N GLU A 62 15.54 -38.84 9.87
CA GLU A 62 14.51 -37.85 10.16
C GLU A 62 15.07 -36.67 10.96
N ILE A 63 14.57 -35.47 10.64
CA ILE A 63 14.91 -34.23 11.35
C ILE A 63 13.81 -33.97 12.36
N ILE A 64 14.13 -34.02 13.66
CA ILE A 64 13.14 -34.01 14.72
C ILE A 64 13.41 -32.90 15.76
N ILE A 65 12.33 -32.35 16.30
CA ILE A 65 12.29 -31.53 17.51
C ILE A 65 11.62 -32.38 18.59
N ARG A 66 12.35 -32.73 19.64
CA ARG A 66 11.89 -33.67 20.68
C ARG A 66 10.76 -33.12 21.54
N ASP A 67 10.80 -31.82 21.85
CA ASP A 67 9.76 -31.14 22.61
C ASP A 67 9.49 -29.75 22.01
N VAL A 68 8.36 -29.64 21.32
CA VAL A 68 7.97 -28.40 20.64
C VAL A 68 7.63 -27.28 21.63
N LYS A 69 7.19 -27.55 22.86
CA LYS A 69 6.83 -26.50 23.83
C LYS A 69 8.07 -25.77 24.36
N ILE A 70 9.17 -26.49 24.52
CA ILE A 70 10.46 -25.90 24.92
C ILE A 70 11.04 -25.12 23.74
N PHE A 71 10.92 -25.68 22.54
CA PHE A 71 11.43 -25.08 21.31
C PHE A 71 10.67 -23.79 20.91
N ASP A 72 9.35 -23.77 21.11
CA ASP A 72 8.44 -22.65 20.80
C ASP A 72 8.76 -21.37 21.58
N LYS A 73 9.20 -21.50 22.85
CA LYS A 73 9.64 -20.34 23.65
C LYS A 73 10.79 -19.56 23.02
N VAL A 74 11.58 -20.22 22.15
CA VAL A 74 12.75 -19.64 21.49
C VAL A 74 12.45 -19.19 20.06
N TYR A 75 11.59 -19.92 19.32
CA TYR A 75 11.41 -19.72 17.86
C TYR A 75 9.97 -19.47 17.39
N GLN A 76 9.00 -19.26 18.32
CA GLN A 76 7.59 -18.88 18.10
C GLN A 76 6.85 -19.61 16.97
N ILE A 77 5.94 -20.52 17.26
CA ILE A 77 5.12 -21.22 16.26
C ILE A 77 4.25 -20.24 15.48
N LEU A 78 4.14 -20.46 14.17
CA LEU A 78 3.17 -19.79 13.31
C LEU A 78 2.07 -20.80 12.93
N ASP A 79 0.82 -20.32 12.92
CA ASP A 79 -0.43 -21.10 13.01
C ASP A 79 -0.59 -22.35 12.12
N HIS A 80 -1.46 -23.24 12.62
CA HIS A 80 -1.72 -24.62 12.24
C HIS A 80 -2.31 -24.85 10.82
N LEU A 81 -1.82 -25.88 10.11
CA LEU A 81 -2.32 -26.24 8.76
C LEU A 81 -3.72 -26.89 8.74
N ARG A 82 -4.31 -27.26 9.89
CA ARG A 82 -5.66 -27.89 9.93
C ARG A 82 -6.81 -26.92 9.61
N GLU A 83 -6.66 -25.62 9.85
CA GLU A 83 -7.69 -24.63 9.50
C GLU A 83 -7.88 -24.42 7.98
N LEU A 84 -6.98 -24.98 7.14
CA LEU A 84 -7.04 -24.85 5.69
C LEU A 84 -7.88 -25.94 4.99
N LYS A 85 -8.19 -27.07 5.66
CA LYS A 85 -8.94 -28.17 5.02
C LYS A 85 -10.46 -28.04 5.13
N ASP A 86 -10.97 -27.36 6.16
CA ASP A 86 -12.43 -27.15 6.32
C ASP A 86 -13.00 -26.08 5.38
N LYS A 87 -12.19 -25.51 4.48
CA LYS A 87 -12.62 -24.61 3.40
C LYS A 87 -12.91 -25.30 2.07
N ILE A 88 -12.84 -26.64 1.99
CA ILE A 88 -12.93 -27.38 0.71
C ILE A 88 -14.37 -27.82 0.34
N ALA A 89 -15.39 -27.51 1.14
CA ALA A 89 -16.79 -27.75 0.75
C ALA A 89 -17.63 -26.46 0.81
N GLY A 90 -17.86 -25.85 -0.36
CA GLY A 90 -18.95 -24.89 -0.60
C GLY A 90 -18.58 -23.40 -0.52
N PRO A 91 -19.00 -22.56 -1.48
CA PRO A 91 -18.31 -21.32 -1.84
C PRO A 91 -18.63 -20.18 -0.89
N LYS A 92 -17.62 -19.69 -0.15
CA LYS A 92 -17.64 -18.36 0.46
C LYS A 92 -16.82 -17.41 -0.41
N ALA A 93 -17.51 -16.72 -1.32
CA ALA A 93 -17.00 -15.49 -1.92
C ALA A 93 -16.81 -14.46 -0.80
N THR A 94 -15.59 -14.42 -0.26
CA THR A 94 -15.12 -13.31 0.54
C THR A 94 -14.18 -12.58 -0.38
N ILE A 95 -14.61 -11.39 -0.81
CA ILE A 95 -13.84 -10.47 -1.64
C ILE A 95 -12.42 -10.41 -1.07
N SER A 96 -11.46 -10.74 -1.93
CA SER A 96 -10.03 -10.62 -1.68
C SER A 96 -9.72 -9.16 -1.32
N ARG A 97 -9.72 -8.85 -0.02
CA ARG A 97 -9.17 -7.60 0.50
C ARG A 97 -7.65 -7.73 0.45
N GLN A 98 -7.02 -6.98 -0.44
CA GLN A 98 -5.57 -6.79 -0.43
C GLN A 98 -5.14 -6.35 0.97
N LYS A 99 -4.38 -7.18 1.68
CA LYS A 99 -3.72 -6.79 2.92
C LYS A 99 -2.80 -5.60 2.59
N SER A 100 -3.07 -4.43 3.19
CA SER A 100 -2.15 -3.31 3.05
C SER A 100 -0.81 -3.69 3.68
N SER A 101 0.28 -3.51 2.93
CA SER A 101 1.65 -3.74 3.39
C SER A 101 2.15 -2.61 4.32
N PHE A 102 1.28 -1.68 4.71
CA PHE A 102 1.66 -0.42 5.35
C PHE A 102 1.86 -0.51 6.86
N PHE A 103 1.28 -1.53 7.51
CA PHE A 103 1.38 -1.73 8.95
C PHE A 103 2.27 -2.93 9.26
N GLN A 104 3.58 -2.76 9.07
CA GLN A 104 4.55 -3.58 9.80
C GLN A 104 4.68 -3.00 11.21
N TYR A 105 4.32 -3.82 12.19
CA TYR A 105 4.43 -3.59 13.63
C TYR A 105 5.71 -2.84 14.02
N GLN A 106 5.57 -1.59 14.47
CA GLN A 106 6.55 -0.99 15.36
C GLN A 106 6.26 -1.52 16.77
N LYS A 107 7.11 -2.43 17.23
CA LYS A 107 7.27 -2.66 18.67
C LYS A 107 7.91 -1.41 19.25
N ASP A 108 7.26 -0.85 20.25
CA ASP A 108 7.82 0.15 21.14
C ASP A 108 9.21 -0.27 21.61
N LYS A 109 10.21 0.58 21.34
CA LYS A 109 11.50 0.55 22.00
C LYS A 109 11.40 1.32 23.32
N ALA A 110 11.20 0.58 24.40
CA ALA A 110 11.76 0.84 25.72
C ALA A 110 12.81 -0.28 25.90
N LEU A 111 14.07 -0.16 26.32
CA LEU A 111 14.93 0.76 27.09
C LEU A 111 16.36 0.61 26.50
N ASP A 112 17.32 1.55 26.60
CA ASP A 112 18.09 1.85 27.81
C ASP A 112 18.70 3.28 27.82
N GLU A 113 18.89 3.72 29.07
CA GLU A 113 19.34 4.98 29.68
C GLU A 113 20.57 5.68 29.08
N VAL A 114 20.62 7.03 29.15
CA VAL A 114 21.54 7.78 30.05
C VAL A 114 20.93 9.16 30.39
N ALA A 115 21.09 9.54 31.65
CA ALA A 115 20.56 10.69 32.40
C ALA A 115 20.67 12.10 31.78
N SER A 116 19.65 12.93 31.99
CA SER A 116 19.82 14.30 32.53
C SER A 116 18.51 14.95 32.95
N THR A 117 18.61 15.69 34.05
CA THR A 117 17.56 16.41 34.78
C THR A 117 17.11 17.69 34.07
N SER A 118 15.81 17.80 33.78
CA SER A 118 15.06 19.07 33.86
C SER A 118 13.57 18.85 33.54
N LYS A 119 12.68 19.18 34.48
CA LYS A 119 11.23 19.34 34.21
C LYS A 119 11.01 20.55 33.30
N PRO A 120 10.07 20.50 32.34
CA PRO A 120 8.79 21.22 32.51
C PRO A 120 7.61 20.55 31.74
N PRO A 121 6.47 21.22 31.52
CA PRO A 121 5.34 21.35 32.43
C PRO A 121 4.13 20.48 32.05
N ARG A 122 3.30 20.19 33.05
CA ARG A 122 1.97 19.59 32.95
C ARG A 122 1.13 20.26 31.85
N ARG A 123 0.67 19.48 30.86
CA ARG A 123 -0.58 19.75 30.13
C ARG A 123 -1.53 18.58 30.33
N SER A 124 -2.66 18.95 30.93
CA SER A 124 -3.91 18.22 31.17
C SER A 124 -4.08 16.89 30.43
N LEU A 125 -3.88 15.79 31.17
CA LEU A 125 -4.65 14.58 30.95
C LEU A 125 -6.08 14.87 31.41
N SER A 126 -7.02 15.00 30.47
CA SER A 126 -8.45 14.93 30.80
C SER A 126 -8.77 13.52 31.25
N LEU A 127 -9.17 13.40 32.52
CA LEU A 127 -9.58 12.17 33.16
C LEU A 127 -10.82 11.53 32.52
N SER A 128 -10.79 10.19 32.60
CA SER A 128 -11.92 9.26 32.82
C SER A 128 -12.96 9.06 31.71
N SER A 129 -12.78 8.02 30.89
CA SER A 129 -13.90 7.20 30.39
C SER A 129 -14.11 6.01 31.34
N THR A 130 -14.76 6.28 32.48
CA THR A 130 -15.28 5.28 33.42
C THR A 130 -16.32 4.39 32.74
N ASN A 131 -16.10 3.07 32.74
CA ASN A 131 -17.08 1.97 32.68
C ASN A 131 -18.44 2.25 32.00
N LEU A 132 -18.44 2.64 30.72
CA LEU A 132 -19.66 2.60 29.92
C LEU A 132 -19.87 1.18 29.36
N PRO A 133 -21.11 0.65 29.30
CA PRO A 133 -21.36 -0.65 28.70
C PRO A 133 -20.97 -0.64 27.22
N LEU A 134 -20.25 -1.66 26.72
CA LEU A 134 -19.80 -1.78 25.32
C LEU A 134 -20.92 -1.46 24.32
N PHE A 135 -20.62 -0.70 23.26
CA PHE A 135 -21.52 -0.31 22.15
C PHE A 135 -22.51 0.84 22.45
N THR A 136 -22.24 1.75 23.41
CA THR A 136 -23.26 2.75 23.89
C THR A 136 -23.40 3.92 22.97
N HIS A 137 -22.30 4.22 22.31
CA HIS A 137 -22.15 5.37 21.46
C HIS A 137 -21.67 4.88 20.10
N ILE A 138 -22.20 5.50 19.06
CA ILE A 138 -21.78 5.35 17.67
C ILE A 138 -20.86 6.50 17.26
N THR A 139 -20.18 7.13 18.22
CA THR A 139 -19.10 8.07 17.90
C THR A 139 -17.95 7.36 17.20
N LEU A 140 -17.23 8.08 16.34
CA LEU A 140 -16.21 7.49 15.49
C LEU A 140 -15.10 6.76 16.28
N ASN A 141 -14.70 7.31 17.45
CA ASN A 141 -13.67 6.72 18.30
C ASN A 141 -14.13 5.44 19.02
N GLU A 142 -15.45 5.29 19.24
CA GLU A 142 -16.01 4.04 19.75
C GLU A 142 -16.15 3.00 18.65
N LEU A 143 -16.67 3.40 17.48
CA LEU A 143 -16.86 2.53 16.31
C LEU A 143 -15.54 1.93 15.80
N ILE A 144 -14.46 2.71 15.79
CA ILE A 144 -13.20 2.33 15.15
C ILE A 144 -12.03 2.69 16.05
N LYS A 145 -11.49 1.68 16.73
CA LYS A 145 -10.36 1.83 17.66
C LYS A 145 -9.05 1.51 16.96
N ASN A 146 -7.94 1.99 17.51
CA ASN A 146 -6.62 1.57 17.06
C ASN A 146 -6.16 0.37 17.90
N ASP A 147 -6.83 -0.77 17.74
CA ASP A 147 -6.52 -2.02 18.44
C ASP A 147 -6.29 -3.17 17.45
N HIS A 148 -5.88 -4.35 17.94
CA HIS A 148 -5.59 -5.50 17.08
C HIS A 148 -6.79 -6.00 16.27
N ILE A 149 -8.02 -5.71 16.68
CA ILE A 149 -9.25 -6.18 16.04
C ILE A 149 -9.62 -5.24 14.89
N THR A 150 -9.45 -3.93 15.09
CA THR A 150 -9.92 -2.88 14.20
C THR A 150 -8.80 -2.12 13.48
N CYS A 151 -7.52 -2.49 13.67
CA CYS A 151 -6.36 -1.79 13.09
C CYS A 151 -6.44 -1.59 11.57
N SER A 152 -6.91 -2.60 10.82
CA SER A 152 -7.08 -2.46 9.36
C SER A 152 -8.14 -1.42 9.04
N LEU A 153 -9.30 -1.50 9.72
CA LEU A 153 -10.38 -0.56 9.50
C LEU A 153 -9.98 0.86 9.92
N TRP A 154 -9.25 1.01 11.03
CA TRP A 154 -8.67 2.27 11.47
C TRP A 154 -7.74 2.84 10.40
N GLY A 155 -6.85 2.01 9.84
CA GLY A 155 -5.96 2.37 8.74
C GLY A 155 -6.71 2.78 7.47
N ASP A 156 -7.89 2.22 7.22
CA ASP A 156 -8.70 2.53 6.04
C ASP A 156 -9.65 3.73 6.26
N THR A 157 -9.77 4.25 7.49
CA THR A 157 -10.76 5.28 7.86
C THR A 157 -10.17 6.39 8.75
N VAL A 158 -10.10 6.19 10.06
CA VAL A 158 -9.73 7.21 11.06
C VAL A 158 -8.30 7.71 10.88
N ALA A 159 -7.40 6.88 10.38
CA ALA A 159 -6.01 7.26 10.11
C ALA A 159 -5.87 8.45 9.13
N TYR A 160 -6.88 8.71 8.31
CA TYR A 160 -6.89 9.86 7.41
C TYR A 160 -7.06 11.21 8.11
N GLU A 161 -7.53 11.27 9.37
CA GLU A 161 -7.75 12.56 10.04
C GLU A 161 -6.48 13.37 10.28
N THR A 162 -5.38 12.70 10.59
CA THR A 162 -4.11 13.35 10.98
C THR A 162 -2.89 12.49 10.63
N TYR A 163 -2.95 11.19 10.94
CA TYR A 163 -1.80 10.29 10.84
C TYR A 163 -1.15 10.27 9.45
N PHE A 164 -1.95 10.14 8.39
CA PHE A 164 -1.41 10.04 7.04
C PHE A 164 -0.91 11.38 6.47
N GLU A 165 -1.48 12.50 6.89
CA GLU A 165 -1.00 13.83 6.48
C GLU A 165 0.39 14.10 7.05
N GLU A 166 0.57 13.86 8.35
CA GLU A 166 1.87 13.96 9.04
C GLU A 166 2.91 13.01 8.44
N LYS A 167 2.51 11.75 8.23
CA LYS A 167 3.40 10.74 7.63
C LYS A 167 3.82 11.13 6.21
N THR A 168 2.91 11.62 5.38
CA THR A 168 3.21 12.03 4.01
C THR A 168 4.14 13.24 3.99
N SER A 169 3.93 14.22 4.86
CA SER A 169 4.79 15.40 5.00
C SER A 169 6.23 15.03 5.43
N ASN A 170 6.35 14.12 6.41
CA ASN A 170 7.64 13.62 6.87
C ASN A 170 8.36 12.79 5.80
N ASP A 171 7.62 11.95 5.08
CA ASP A 171 8.14 11.10 4.02
C ASP A 171 8.57 11.91 2.78
N ALA A 172 7.87 12.99 2.44
CA ALA A 172 8.16 13.83 1.28
C ALA A 172 9.58 14.41 1.33
N LYS A 173 10.05 14.82 2.52
CA LYS A 173 11.41 15.35 2.73
C LYS A 173 12.50 14.30 2.54
N ALA A 174 12.16 13.02 2.69
CA ALA A 174 13.13 11.92 2.66
C ALA A 174 13.20 11.20 1.30
N ARG A 175 12.30 11.46 0.34
CA ARG A 175 12.05 10.53 -0.78
C ARG A 175 11.78 11.15 -2.15
N GLY A 176 12.68 12.02 -2.58
CA GLY A 176 12.83 12.37 -3.99
C GLY A 176 14.29 12.23 -4.38
N ALA A 177 14.74 11.04 -4.76
CA ALA A 177 16.05 10.93 -5.41
C ALA A 177 16.05 11.87 -6.62
N ILE A 178 16.86 12.93 -6.52
CA ILE A 178 16.83 14.08 -7.42
C ILE A 178 17.45 13.71 -8.77
N PHE A 179 18.53 12.94 -8.75
CA PHE A 179 19.37 12.76 -9.93
C PHE A 179 19.22 11.39 -10.58
N LEU A 180 18.95 10.35 -9.81
CA LEU A 180 18.80 8.98 -10.32
C LEU A 180 17.58 8.30 -9.73
N LYS A 181 16.75 7.72 -10.59
CA LYS A 181 15.55 6.94 -10.20
C LYS A 181 15.62 5.49 -10.69
N SER A 182 15.18 4.59 -9.82
CA SER A 182 14.87 3.20 -10.14
C SER A 182 13.40 3.05 -10.53
N SER A 183 13.03 1.91 -11.11
CA SER A 183 11.62 1.56 -11.39
C SER A 183 10.75 1.63 -10.12
N LEU A 184 11.30 1.16 -8.99
CA LEU A 184 10.63 1.26 -7.69
C LEU A 184 10.46 2.72 -7.24
N ALA A 185 11.45 3.58 -7.48
CA ALA A 185 11.38 4.99 -7.11
C ALA A 185 10.27 5.75 -7.87
N PHE A 186 10.01 5.43 -9.14
CA PHE A 186 8.87 6.00 -9.87
C PHE A 186 7.52 5.56 -9.29
N ASN A 187 7.37 4.27 -8.97
CA ASN A 187 6.15 3.77 -8.34
C ASN A 187 5.86 4.46 -7.00
N ILE A 188 6.90 4.63 -6.19
CA ILE A 188 6.84 5.38 -4.94
C ILE A 188 6.41 6.84 -5.19
N MET A 189 6.94 7.48 -6.23
CA MET A 189 6.61 8.86 -6.57
C MET A 189 5.15 9.03 -7.00
N VAL A 190 4.63 8.14 -7.86
CA VAL A 190 3.20 8.13 -8.24
C VAL A 190 2.32 7.92 -7.02
N GLN A 191 2.72 7.04 -6.10
CA GLN A 191 1.99 6.84 -4.84
C GLN A 191 1.99 8.09 -3.96
N TYR A 192 3.07 8.87 -3.93
CA TYR A 192 3.10 10.14 -3.19
C TYR A 192 2.21 11.20 -3.83
N GLU A 193 2.22 11.32 -5.15
CA GLU A 193 1.32 12.26 -5.83
C GLU A 193 -0.15 11.90 -5.56
N LYS A 194 -0.46 10.60 -5.55
CA LYS A 194 -1.76 10.09 -5.10
C LYS A 194 -2.07 10.56 -3.68
N ASN A 195 -1.19 10.29 -2.73
CA ASN A 195 -1.41 10.58 -1.32
C ASN A 195 -1.61 12.09 -1.08
N ARG A 196 -0.82 12.93 -1.75
CA ARG A 196 -0.90 14.39 -1.64
C ARG A 196 -2.28 14.94 -1.99
N ARG A 197 -2.92 14.39 -3.02
CA ARG A 197 -4.26 14.84 -3.48
C ARG A 197 -5.39 14.13 -2.76
N LEU A 198 -5.24 12.82 -2.54
CA LEU A 198 -6.30 11.96 -2.00
C LEU A 198 -6.47 12.11 -0.49
N TYR A 199 -5.38 12.20 0.27
CA TYR A 199 -5.45 12.17 1.73
C TYR A 199 -6.21 13.38 2.32
N PRO A 200 -6.02 14.63 1.84
CA PRO A 200 -6.84 15.75 2.30
C PRO A 200 -8.33 15.56 2.03
N LEU A 201 -8.70 14.98 0.88
CA LEU A 201 -10.10 14.66 0.57
C LEU A 201 -10.65 13.61 1.54
N LYS A 202 -9.92 12.51 1.77
CA LYS A 202 -10.32 11.47 2.73
C LYS A 202 -10.39 12.00 4.16
N ALA A 203 -9.49 12.90 4.55
CA ALA A 203 -9.52 13.59 5.84
C ALA A 203 -10.80 14.42 6.00
N ASN A 204 -11.25 15.09 4.93
CA ASN A 204 -12.51 15.85 4.95
C ASN A 204 -13.73 14.92 4.98
N VAL A 205 -13.72 13.80 4.24
CA VAL A 205 -14.79 12.79 4.30
C VAL A 205 -14.99 12.30 5.74
N ILE A 206 -13.90 11.87 6.40
CA ILE A 206 -14.00 11.30 7.74
C ILE A 206 -14.38 12.35 8.80
N LYS A 207 -13.96 13.62 8.63
CA LYS A 207 -14.40 14.74 9.49
C LYS A 207 -15.90 15.01 9.37
N GLU A 208 -16.45 15.00 8.15
CA GLU A 208 -17.89 15.17 7.94
C GLU A 208 -18.68 13.94 8.44
N ILE A 209 -18.14 12.72 8.31
CA ILE A 209 -18.71 11.52 8.92
C ILE A 209 -18.73 11.64 10.45
N ARG A 210 -17.63 12.09 11.09
CA ARG A 210 -17.59 12.33 12.53
C ARG A 210 -18.69 13.28 12.96
N ALA A 211 -18.83 14.41 12.27
CA ALA A 211 -19.85 15.40 12.59
C ALA A 211 -21.28 14.89 12.32
N LEU A 212 -21.48 14.03 11.32
CA LEU A 212 -22.75 13.32 11.12
C LEU A 212 -23.07 12.37 12.29
N LEU A 213 -22.07 11.61 12.76
CA LEU A 213 -22.23 10.69 13.89
C LEU A 213 -22.51 11.44 15.19
N GLU A 214 -21.96 12.65 15.40
CA GLU A 214 -22.28 13.50 16.55
C GLU A 214 -23.76 13.89 16.61
N VAL A 215 -24.43 14.04 15.45
CA VAL A 215 -25.88 14.31 15.36
C VAL A 215 -26.70 13.04 15.56
N LEU A 216 -26.22 11.90 15.04
CA LEU A 216 -26.92 10.62 15.13
C LEU A 216 -26.77 9.93 16.50
N ASP A 217 -25.65 10.15 17.21
CA ASP A 217 -25.34 9.49 18.47
C ASP A 217 -26.41 9.71 19.55
N PRO A 218 -26.90 10.94 19.82
CA PRO A 218 -27.99 11.15 20.78
C PRO A 218 -29.28 10.41 20.42
N ILE A 219 -29.59 10.27 19.13
CA ILE A 219 -30.78 9.54 18.64
C ILE A 219 -30.59 8.05 18.88
N TYR A 220 -29.40 7.52 18.57
CA TYR A 220 -29.01 6.14 18.85
C TYR A 220 -29.06 5.85 20.36
N VAL A 221 -28.59 6.79 21.18
CA VAL A 221 -28.60 6.69 22.64
C VAL A 221 -30.02 6.59 23.19
N ASN A 222 -30.92 7.45 22.68
CA ASN A 222 -32.33 7.43 23.01
C ASN A 222 -33.03 6.14 22.52
N TRP A 223 -32.65 5.63 21.35
CA TRP A 223 -33.17 4.38 20.81
C TRP A 223 -32.83 3.19 21.71
N TYR A 224 -31.55 3.03 22.10
CA TYR A 224 -31.16 1.88 22.93
C TYR A 224 -31.78 1.94 24.34
N THR A 225 -31.92 3.14 24.91
CA THR A 225 -32.45 3.32 26.28
C THR A 225 -33.94 3.03 26.37
N LYS A 226 -34.72 3.36 25.34
CA LYS A 226 -36.19 3.20 25.35
C LYS A 226 -36.67 1.81 25.02
N GLU A 227 -35.99 1.09 24.12
CA GLU A 227 -36.54 -0.16 23.61
C GLU A 227 -36.12 -1.40 24.41
N SER A 228 -35.29 -1.26 25.44
CA SER A 228 -34.78 -2.40 26.24
C SER A 228 -34.12 -3.51 25.38
N ILE A 229 -33.61 -3.15 24.20
CA ILE A 229 -32.98 -4.05 23.22
C ILE A 229 -31.51 -4.25 23.60
N GLN A 230 -31.24 -5.07 24.63
CA GLN A 230 -29.87 -5.47 24.95
C GLN A 230 -29.32 -6.48 23.93
N ALA A 231 -30.18 -7.33 23.34
CA ALA A 231 -29.73 -8.49 22.57
C ALA A 231 -29.14 -8.18 21.18
N ASN A 232 -29.53 -7.07 20.53
CA ASN A 232 -29.18 -6.79 19.13
C ASN A 232 -28.42 -5.46 18.90
N ARG A 233 -28.02 -4.78 19.98
CA ARG A 233 -27.28 -3.50 19.94
C ARG A 233 -25.95 -3.59 19.19
N GLU A 234 -25.24 -4.68 19.38
CA GLU A 234 -23.98 -4.96 18.69
C GLU A 234 -24.18 -5.01 17.16
N LEU A 235 -25.32 -5.51 16.68
CA LEU A 235 -25.61 -5.56 15.24
C LEU A 235 -25.77 -4.16 14.63
N VAL A 236 -26.48 -3.27 15.32
CA VAL A 236 -26.64 -1.87 14.88
C VAL A 236 -25.32 -1.11 14.99
N PHE A 237 -24.51 -1.41 16.00
CA PHE A 237 -23.17 -0.84 16.12
C PHE A 237 -22.29 -1.24 14.93
N TYR A 238 -22.24 -2.53 14.55
CA TYR A 238 -21.52 -2.97 13.37
C TYR A 238 -22.12 -2.43 12.06
N TYR A 239 -23.43 -2.18 12.00
CA TYR A 239 -24.06 -1.50 10.88
C TYR A 239 -23.45 -0.11 10.66
N PHE A 240 -23.29 0.69 11.72
CA PHE A 240 -22.64 2.00 11.62
C PHE A 240 -21.14 1.89 11.32
N GLN A 241 -20.45 0.90 11.87
CA GLN A 241 -19.06 0.63 11.53
C GLN A 241 -18.89 0.34 10.01
N ASN A 242 -19.79 -0.47 9.45
CA ASN A 242 -19.83 -0.74 8.01
C ASN A 242 -20.20 0.51 7.20
N ALA A 243 -21.13 1.34 7.68
CA ALA A 243 -21.49 2.60 7.03
C ALA A 243 -20.29 3.55 6.88
N VAL A 244 -19.46 3.69 7.93
CA VAL A 244 -18.22 4.46 7.86
C VAL A 244 -17.24 3.82 6.87
N SER A 245 -17.07 2.51 6.92
CA SER A 245 -16.16 1.79 6.02
C SER A 245 -16.56 1.95 4.55
N GLU A 246 -17.85 1.81 4.23
CA GLU A 246 -18.38 1.91 2.87
C GLU A 246 -18.26 3.33 2.32
N ALA A 247 -18.53 4.35 3.16
CA ALA A 247 -18.36 5.75 2.77
C ALA A 247 -16.89 6.11 2.48
N MET A 248 -15.93 5.50 3.19
CA MET A 248 -14.51 5.78 3.01
C MET A 248 -13.86 5.00 1.85
N LEU A 249 -14.37 3.81 1.52
CA LEU A 249 -13.76 2.90 0.55
C LEU A 249 -14.44 2.96 -0.82
N ASN A 250 -13.89 3.77 -1.75
CA ASN A 250 -14.36 3.87 -3.14
C ASN A 250 -14.23 2.57 -3.97
N GLY A 251 -13.53 1.56 -3.43
CA GLY A 251 -12.88 0.45 -4.14
C GLY A 251 -13.71 -0.39 -5.11
N ASN A 252 -15.04 -0.29 -5.06
CA ASN A 252 -15.96 -1.07 -5.90
C ASN A 252 -16.86 -0.25 -6.83
N LEU A 253 -17.13 1.02 -6.50
CA LEU A 253 -18.15 1.81 -7.19
C LEU A 253 -17.58 3.06 -7.83
N ASN A 254 -16.70 3.78 -7.12
CA ASN A 254 -16.36 5.15 -7.48
C ASN A 254 -14.88 5.35 -7.86
N ASN A 255 -14.07 4.29 -7.84
CA ASN A 255 -12.65 4.31 -8.24
C ASN A 255 -12.42 3.95 -9.73
N LYS A 256 -13.45 4.06 -10.58
CA LYS A 256 -13.42 3.67 -11.99
C LYS A 256 -14.22 4.65 -12.83
N PRO A 257 -13.94 4.76 -14.15
CA PRO A 257 -14.74 5.56 -15.06
C PRO A 257 -16.23 5.19 -15.00
N THR A 258 -17.11 6.16 -15.24
CA THR A 258 -18.50 5.88 -15.61
C THR A 258 -18.58 5.32 -17.02
N GLU A 259 -19.71 4.71 -17.35
CA GLU A 259 -20.07 4.27 -18.70
C GLU A 259 -20.04 5.41 -19.74
N PHE A 260 -19.98 6.68 -19.29
CA PHE A 260 -19.88 7.87 -20.13
C PHE A 260 -18.45 8.45 -20.20
N GLU A 261 -17.51 7.91 -19.42
CA GLU A 261 -16.09 8.31 -19.35
C GLU A 261 -15.16 7.34 -20.10
N THR A 262 -15.71 6.30 -20.73
CA THR A 262 -14.94 5.32 -21.51
C THR A 262 -14.28 5.90 -22.76
N GLU A 263 -13.30 5.18 -23.31
CA GLU A 263 -12.56 5.54 -24.54
C GLU A 263 -13.47 5.61 -25.78
N GLU A 264 -14.50 4.76 -25.83
CA GLU A 264 -15.57 4.81 -26.83
C GLU A 264 -16.88 5.30 -26.17
N PRO A 265 -17.00 6.60 -25.87
CA PRO A 265 -18.21 7.11 -25.24
C PRO A 265 -19.37 7.05 -26.24
N PRO A 266 -20.62 6.90 -25.75
CA PRO A 266 -21.79 7.06 -26.61
C PRO A 266 -21.72 8.42 -27.32
N LYS A 267 -22.23 8.51 -28.57
CA LYS A 267 -22.28 9.76 -29.35
C LYS A 267 -23.22 10.77 -28.70
N LEU A 268 -22.77 11.41 -27.63
CA LEU A 268 -23.45 12.46 -26.88
C LEU A 268 -22.74 13.79 -27.14
N ASN A 269 -23.50 14.88 -27.16
CA ASN A 269 -22.89 16.20 -27.12
C ASN A 269 -22.19 16.43 -25.77
N LYS A 270 -21.24 17.37 -25.72
CA LYS A 270 -20.40 17.62 -24.53
C LYS A 270 -21.21 17.95 -23.27
N ALA A 271 -22.27 18.74 -23.40
CA ALA A 271 -23.10 19.15 -22.27
C ALA A 271 -23.87 17.95 -21.67
N LEU A 272 -24.52 17.16 -22.53
CA LEU A 272 -25.24 15.95 -22.12
C LEU A 272 -24.31 14.90 -21.53
N ARG A 273 -23.09 14.75 -22.07
CA ARG A 273 -22.07 13.86 -21.51
C ARG A 273 -21.67 14.29 -20.10
N THR A 274 -21.39 15.57 -19.89
CA THR A 274 -21.01 16.11 -18.57
C THR A 274 -22.12 15.86 -17.54
N TYR A 275 -23.36 16.18 -17.91
CA TYR A 275 -24.53 15.90 -17.07
C TYR A 275 -24.68 14.42 -16.73
N ALA A 276 -24.51 13.51 -17.70
CA ALA A 276 -24.63 12.07 -17.48
C ALA A 276 -23.54 11.54 -16.53
N ILE A 277 -22.30 12.02 -16.68
CA ILE A 277 -21.17 11.69 -15.78
C ILE A 277 -21.50 12.12 -14.35
N GLU A 278 -21.91 13.37 -14.16
CA GLU A 278 -22.26 13.91 -12.84
C GLU A 278 -23.36 13.08 -12.17
N LYS A 279 -24.40 12.69 -12.93
CA LYS A 279 -25.48 11.84 -12.40
C LYS A 279 -25.01 10.43 -12.05
N ALA A 280 -24.18 9.80 -12.89
CA ALA A 280 -23.66 8.46 -12.63
C ALA A 280 -22.74 8.43 -11.40
N ARG A 281 -21.86 9.43 -11.25
CA ARG A 281 -21.00 9.59 -10.07
C ARG A 281 -21.82 9.86 -8.80
N ALA A 282 -22.83 10.72 -8.87
CA ALA A 282 -23.73 10.99 -7.76
C ALA A 282 -24.47 9.74 -7.28
N LEU A 283 -24.97 8.92 -8.20
CA LEU A 283 -25.63 7.65 -7.86
C LEU A 283 -24.66 6.68 -7.16
N ARG A 284 -23.41 6.57 -7.65
CA ARG A 284 -22.40 5.72 -7.01
C ARG A 284 -22.11 6.18 -5.57
N ALA A 285 -21.98 7.48 -5.34
CA ALA A 285 -21.79 8.03 -4.00
C ALA A 285 -23.02 7.83 -3.10
N GLU A 286 -24.23 7.93 -3.65
CA GLU A 286 -25.47 7.64 -2.93
C GLU A 286 -25.54 6.17 -2.47
N LEU A 287 -25.14 5.24 -3.33
CA LEU A 287 -25.03 3.81 -3.00
C LEU A 287 -24.00 3.56 -1.90
N MET A 288 -22.85 4.24 -1.93
CA MET A 288 -21.84 4.16 -0.86
C MET A 288 -22.34 4.72 0.48
N LEU A 289 -23.29 5.65 0.45
CA LEU A 289 -23.90 6.27 1.63
C LEU A 289 -25.25 5.65 2.00
N MET A 290 -25.65 4.54 1.37
CA MET A 290 -27.00 3.96 1.51
C MET A 290 -27.38 3.71 2.97
N LYS A 291 -26.44 3.22 3.80
CA LYS A 291 -26.66 2.98 5.23
C LYS A 291 -27.01 4.24 6.03
N PHE A 292 -26.55 5.41 5.60
CA PHE A 292 -26.98 6.67 6.20
C PHE A 292 -28.23 7.25 5.51
N ASN A 293 -28.30 7.16 4.18
CA ASN A 293 -29.40 7.74 3.39
C ASN A 293 -30.78 7.15 3.75
N ILE A 294 -30.86 5.84 4.00
CA ILE A 294 -32.13 5.20 4.39
C ILE A 294 -32.68 5.75 5.71
N LEU A 295 -31.86 6.31 6.60
CA LEU A 295 -32.32 6.81 7.89
C LEU A 295 -33.16 8.08 7.75
N ILE A 296 -32.94 8.86 6.69
CA ILE A 296 -33.59 10.16 6.47
C ILE A 296 -34.41 10.27 5.18
N ASN A 297 -34.29 9.33 4.24
CA ASN A 297 -35.07 9.36 3.01
C ASN A 297 -36.28 8.43 3.14
N PRO A 298 -37.54 8.92 3.15
CA PRO A 298 -38.73 8.10 3.29
C PRO A 298 -39.00 7.21 2.08
N GLU A 299 -38.49 7.55 0.90
CA GLU A 299 -38.74 6.82 -0.36
C GLU A 299 -37.87 5.55 -0.48
N LEU A 300 -36.76 5.48 0.27
CA LEU A 300 -35.86 4.34 0.21
C LEU A 300 -36.30 3.21 1.16
N PRO A 301 -36.47 1.97 0.67
CA PRO A 301 -36.65 0.80 1.53
C PRO A 301 -35.39 0.55 2.39
N PRO A 302 -35.51 0.29 3.71
CA PRO A 302 -34.35 0.06 4.57
C PRO A 302 -33.58 -1.22 4.20
N GLU A 303 -34.23 -2.18 3.53
CA GLU A 303 -33.62 -3.41 3.03
C GLU A 303 -32.47 -3.12 2.06
N LEU A 304 -32.50 -1.99 1.34
CA LEU A 304 -31.44 -1.60 0.40
C LEU A 304 -30.08 -1.36 1.08
N SER A 305 -30.09 -1.11 2.39
CA SER A 305 -28.86 -0.85 3.16
C SER A 305 -28.25 -2.08 3.81
N LEU A 306 -28.86 -3.27 3.62
CA LEU A 306 -28.48 -4.49 4.30
C LEU A 306 -28.06 -5.55 3.29
N SER A 307 -26.96 -6.23 3.57
CA SER A 307 -26.62 -7.48 2.90
C SER A 307 -27.47 -8.64 3.42
N ASP A 308 -27.50 -9.76 2.70
CA ASP A 308 -28.18 -11.00 3.12
C ASP A 308 -27.78 -11.46 4.53
N LYS A 309 -26.55 -11.15 4.96
CA LYS A 309 -26.03 -11.49 6.29
C LYS A 309 -26.48 -10.52 7.38
N GLU A 310 -26.82 -9.29 7.00
CA GLU A 310 -27.23 -8.21 7.88
C GLU A 310 -28.76 -8.10 7.98
N ILE A 311 -29.52 -8.83 7.16
CA ILE A 311 -31.00 -8.74 7.08
C ILE A 311 -31.68 -8.94 8.43
N LYS A 312 -31.07 -9.72 9.34
CA LYS A 312 -31.53 -9.92 10.72
C LYS A 312 -31.57 -8.62 11.55
N THR A 313 -30.88 -7.58 11.12
CA THR A 313 -30.80 -6.25 11.75
C THR A 313 -31.92 -5.31 11.25
N LEU A 314 -32.68 -5.73 10.23
CA LEU A 314 -33.74 -4.91 9.62
C LEU A 314 -34.78 -4.40 10.63
N PRO A 315 -35.28 -5.19 11.61
CA PRO A 315 -36.22 -4.69 12.62
C PRO A 315 -35.64 -3.53 13.43
N GLU A 316 -34.39 -3.63 13.86
CA GLU A 316 -33.71 -2.60 14.64
C GLU A 316 -33.45 -1.34 13.82
N ILE A 317 -32.99 -1.49 12.57
CA ILE A 317 -32.80 -0.34 11.67
C ILE A 317 -34.13 0.37 11.39
N ASN A 318 -35.22 -0.39 11.17
CA ASN A 318 -36.55 0.19 11.03
C ASN A 318 -37.00 0.96 12.27
N SER A 319 -36.72 0.43 13.45
CA SER A 319 -37.06 1.10 14.70
C SER A 319 -36.26 2.40 14.89
N LEU A 320 -34.94 2.35 14.69
CA LEU A 320 -34.08 3.52 14.74
C LEU A 320 -34.52 4.58 13.74
N ARG A 321 -34.80 4.19 12.49
CA ARG A 321 -35.30 5.07 11.44
C ARG A 321 -36.60 5.79 11.83
N LYS A 322 -37.54 5.08 12.47
CA LYS A 322 -38.77 5.72 13.00
C LYS A 322 -38.47 6.80 14.04
N LEU A 323 -37.41 6.65 14.84
CA LEU A 323 -36.99 7.68 15.78
C LEU A 323 -36.27 8.85 15.10
N VAL A 324 -35.49 8.57 14.05
CA VAL A 324 -34.88 9.62 13.22
C VAL A 324 -35.97 10.50 12.60
N PHE A 325 -37.01 9.91 11.99
CA PHE A 325 -38.12 10.68 11.40
C PHE A 325 -38.97 11.47 12.41
N LYS A 326 -38.86 11.17 13.71
CA LYS A 326 -39.54 11.94 14.77
C LYS A 326 -38.72 13.14 15.25
N GLN A 327 -37.49 13.32 14.75
CA GLN A 327 -36.66 14.48 15.11
C GLN A 327 -37.22 15.77 14.48
N PRO A 328 -36.90 16.94 15.05
CA PRO A 328 -37.18 18.22 14.43
C PRO A 328 -36.64 18.32 13.00
N ILE A 329 -37.31 19.10 12.16
CA ILE A 329 -36.96 19.24 10.73
C ILE A 329 -35.54 19.78 10.56
N GLU A 330 -35.10 20.65 11.46
CA GLU A 330 -33.76 21.23 11.46
C GLU A 330 -32.67 20.16 11.61
N ILE A 331 -32.93 19.12 12.41
CA ILE A 331 -31.99 18.00 12.57
C ILE A 331 -31.95 17.15 11.30
N LEU A 332 -33.11 16.89 10.68
CA LEU A 332 -33.18 16.14 9.42
C LEU A 332 -32.49 16.89 8.28
N GLU A 333 -32.64 18.21 8.23
CA GLU A 333 -31.95 19.09 7.27
C GLU A 333 -30.43 19.13 7.50
N ASP A 334 -29.96 19.15 8.76
CA ASP A 334 -28.53 19.08 9.07
C ASP A 334 -27.94 17.74 8.61
N ILE A 335 -28.60 16.62 8.94
CA ILE A 335 -28.18 15.28 8.47
C ILE A 335 -28.12 15.23 6.94
N SER A 336 -29.16 15.73 6.25
CA SER A 336 -29.21 15.76 4.78
C SER A 336 -28.08 16.62 4.19
N THR A 337 -27.80 17.78 4.80
CA THR A 337 -26.74 18.69 4.36
C THR A 337 -25.36 18.06 4.50
N ARG A 338 -25.10 17.38 5.62
CA ARG A 338 -23.84 16.64 5.84
C ARG A 338 -23.69 15.50 4.84
N LEU A 339 -24.75 14.71 4.61
CA LEU A 339 -24.71 13.63 3.62
C LEU A 339 -24.44 14.14 2.20
N LYS A 340 -24.98 15.30 1.81
CA LYS A 340 -24.64 15.94 0.54
C LYS A 340 -23.16 16.33 0.46
N LYS A 341 -22.59 16.91 1.52
CA LYS A 341 -21.15 17.24 1.58
C LYS A 341 -20.28 15.99 1.47
N ILE A 342 -20.61 14.95 2.22
CA ILE A 342 -19.90 13.66 2.18
C ILE A 342 -19.97 13.08 0.76
N SER A 343 -21.14 13.11 0.12
CA SER A 343 -21.32 12.63 -1.26
C SER A 343 -20.41 13.35 -2.25
N LEU A 344 -20.33 14.68 -2.20
CA LEU A 344 -19.44 15.47 -3.07
C LEU A 344 -17.97 15.10 -2.86
N LEU A 345 -17.53 14.97 -1.60
CA LEU A 345 -16.15 14.59 -1.27
C LEU A 345 -15.83 13.14 -1.71
N ILE A 346 -16.80 12.22 -1.61
CA ILE A 346 -16.69 10.86 -2.12
C ILE A 346 -16.45 10.90 -3.63
N ILE A 347 -17.28 11.64 -4.39
CA ILE A 347 -17.15 11.81 -5.85
C ILE A 347 -15.75 12.30 -6.20
N GLU A 348 -15.31 13.41 -5.60
CA GLU A 348 -13.98 13.99 -5.83
C GLU A 348 -12.85 13.00 -5.53
N SER A 349 -12.93 12.30 -4.39
CA SER A 349 -11.93 11.31 -4.01
C SER A 349 -11.86 10.13 -5.00
N GLY A 350 -13.00 9.73 -5.58
CA GLY A 350 -13.07 8.69 -6.59
C GLY A 350 -12.41 9.08 -7.90
N ILE A 351 -12.65 10.31 -8.37
CA ILE A 351 -12.00 10.87 -9.57
C ILE A 351 -10.47 10.89 -9.37
N VAL A 352 -9.99 11.29 -8.19
CA VAL A 352 -8.56 11.27 -7.88
C VAL A 352 -8.02 9.83 -7.86
N GLU A 353 -8.73 8.87 -7.26
CA GLU A 353 -8.30 7.46 -7.26
C GLU A 353 -8.19 6.86 -8.67
N GLU A 354 -9.14 7.17 -9.55
CA GLU A 354 -9.14 6.74 -10.94
C GLU A 354 -7.96 7.32 -11.73
N SER A 355 -7.78 8.65 -11.66
CA SER A 355 -6.65 9.32 -12.31
C SER A 355 -5.30 8.73 -11.85
N ASN A 356 -5.19 8.37 -10.58
CA ASN A 356 -3.98 7.71 -10.05
C ASN A 356 -3.82 6.26 -10.55
N ALA A 357 -4.91 5.52 -10.75
CA ALA A 357 -4.87 4.19 -11.33
C ALA A 357 -4.41 4.23 -12.80
N GLU A 358 -4.88 5.21 -13.56
CA GLU A 358 -4.43 5.48 -14.92
C GLU A 358 -2.94 5.83 -14.95
N LEU A 359 -2.50 6.79 -14.12
CA LEU A 359 -1.08 7.16 -14.01
C LEU A 359 -0.19 5.97 -13.65
N SER A 360 -0.63 5.12 -12.72
CA SER A 360 0.09 3.89 -12.35
C SER A 360 0.17 2.91 -13.52
N THR A 361 -0.91 2.79 -14.29
CA THR A 361 -0.97 1.91 -15.48
C THR A 361 -0.05 2.42 -16.58
N GLN A 362 -0.08 3.72 -16.87
CA GLN A 362 0.80 4.37 -17.84
C GLN A 362 2.27 4.26 -17.45
N LEU A 363 2.58 4.45 -16.16
CA LEU A 363 3.94 4.28 -15.64
C LEU A 363 4.40 2.83 -15.79
N ASN A 364 3.59 1.86 -15.37
CA ASN A 364 3.93 0.44 -15.49
C ASN A 364 4.14 0.02 -16.94
N HIS A 365 3.32 0.52 -17.87
CA HIS A 365 3.53 0.31 -19.30
C HIS A 365 4.87 0.91 -19.76
N SER A 366 5.14 2.16 -19.40
CA SER A 366 6.39 2.86 -19.76
C SER A 366 7.64 2.15 -19.21
N LEU A 367 7.57 1.65 -17.97
CA LEU A 367 8.63 0.86 -17.37
C LEU A 367 8.81 -0.50 -18.06
N ALA A 368 7.72 -1.18 -18.41
CA ALA A 368 7.76 -2.48 -19.08
C ALA A 368 8.41 -2.41 -20.47
N ILE A 369 8.20 -1.33 -21.21
CA ILE A 369 8.82 -1.11 -22.53
C ILE A 369 10.19 -0.42 -22.46
N ASN A 370 10.72 -0.15 -21.26
CA ASN A 370 11.93 0.66 -21.04
C ASN A 370 11.90 1.99 -21.82
N ALA A 371 10.82 2.76 -21.65
CA ALA A 371 10.61 4.02 -22.36
C ALA A 371 11.85 4.93 -22.27
N PRO A 372 12.23 5.65 -23.34
CA PRO A 372 13.42 6.50 -23.31
C PRO A 372 13.39 7.61 -22.27
N VAL A 373 12.19 8.09 -21.94
CA VAL A 373 11.97 9.15 -20.95
C VAL A 373 10.74 8.79 -20.11
N ILE A 374 10.84 8.97 -18.79
CA ILE A 374 9.74 8.87 -17.84
C ILE A 374 9.82 10.08 -16.91
N MET A 375 8.80 10.95 -16.92
CA MET A 375 8.68 12.09 -16.02
C MET A 375 9.96 12.95 -15.96
N ASP A 376 10.51 13.29 -17.13
CA ASP A 376 11.77 14.04 -17.33
C ASP A 376 13.09 13.34 -16.92
N PHE A 377 13.02 12.06 -16.58
CA PHE A 377 14.19 11.23 -16.38
C PHE A 377 14.45 10.36 -17.61
N HIS A 378 15.70 10.30 -18.04
CA HIS A 378 16.15 9.65 -19.26
C HIS A 378 16.74 8.28 -18.95
N SER A 379 16.32 7.30 -19.73
CA SER A 379 16.76 5.90 -19.65
C SER A 379 18.24 5.76 -19.98
N PHE A 380 19.01 5.14 -19.07
CA PHE A 380 20.40 4.82 -19.34
C PHE A 380 20.57 3.82 -20.49
N GLN A 381 19.67 2.83 -20.58
CA GLN A 381 19.67 1.91 -21.72
C GLN A 381 19.49 2.63 -23.06
N SER A 382 18.57 3.59 -23.14
CA SER A 382 18.30 4.34 -24.37
C SER A 382 19.49 5.24 -24.74
N LEU A 383 20.13 5.85 -23.75
CA LEU A 383 21.38 6.60 -23.93
C LEU A 383 22.48 5.70 -24.50
N LEU A 384 22.72 4.53 -23.89
CA LEU A 384 23.71 3.57 -24.39
C LEU A 384 23.39 3.05 -25.78
N HIS A 385 22.12 2.78 -26.06
CA HIS A 385 21.69 2.33 -27.38
C HIS A 385 22.00 3.38 -28.44
N ALA A 386 21.66 4.65 -28.20
CA ALA A 386 21.95 5.75 -29.12
C ALA A 386 23.46 5.90 -29.35
N LEU A 387 24.25 5.81 -28.28
CA LEU A 387 25.71 5.89 -28.35
C LEU A 387 26.34 4.73 -29.14
N LEU A 388 25.90 3.49 -28.90
CA LEU A 388 26.40 2.33 -29.62
C LEU A 388 25.95 2.32 -31.08
N ASP A 389 24.73 2.80 -31.38
CA ASP A 389 24.24 2.91 -32.75
C ASP A 389 25.06 3.88 -33.60
N GLN A 390 25.58 4.95 -32.99
CA GLN A 390 26.52 5.88 -33.62
C GLN A 390 27.93 5.29 -33.78
N GLN A 391 28.39 4.47 -32.83
CA GLN A 391 29.74 3.87 -32.87
C GLN A 391 29.84 2.68 -33.84
N ILE A 392 28.78 1.88 -33.96
CA ILE A 392 28.77 0.65 -34.77
C ILE A 392 28.18 0.94 -36.15
N THR A 393 29.06 1.16 -37.13
CA THR A 393 28.66 1.50 -38.51
C THR A 393 28.16 0.30 -39.33
N SER A 394 28.60 -0.92 -38.99
CA SER A 394 28.24 -2.14 -39.70
C SER A 394 26.85 -2.63 -39.32
N SER A 395 25.90 -2.68 -40.27
CA SER A 395 24.53 -3.17 -40.06
C SER A 395 24.47 -4.55 -39.40
N SER A 396 25.28 -5.50 -39.85
CA SER A 396 25.38 -6.86 -39.28
C SER A 396 25.91 -6.93 -37.84
N LYS A 397 26.49 -5.84 -37.32
CA LYS A 397 26.94 -5.74 -35.93
C LYS A 397 25.93 -4.97 -35.06
N LYS A 398 25.01 -4.21 -35.66
CA LYS A 398 23.96 -3.47 -34.93
C LYS A 398 22.96 -4.40 -34.26
N GLU A 399 22.76 -5.61 -34.79
CA GLU A 399 21.94 -6.66 -34.17
C GLU A 399 22.45 -7.07 -32.78
N LEU A 400 23.71 -6.82 -32.44
CA LEU A 400 24.30 -7.12 -31.14
C LEU A 400 24.05 -6.03 -30.09
N ILE A 401 23.59 -4.84 -30.49
CA ILE A 401 23.41 -3.69 -29.60
C ILE A 401 22.51 -4.03 -28.42
N PRO A 402 21.33 -4.67 -28.57
CA PRO A 402 20.45 -4.97 -27.44
C PRO A 402 21.12 -5.84 -26.35
N ASP A 403 21.88 -6.86 -26.74
CA ASP A 403 22.62 -7.73 -25.80
C ASP A 403 23.74 -6.97 -25.09
N ILE A 404 24.50 -6.15 -25.83
CA ILE A 404 25.57 -5.32 -25.26
C ILE A 404 24.99 -4.30 -24.28
N VAL A 405 23.92 -3.59 -24.65
CA VAL A 405 23.23 -2.62 -23.77
C VAL A 405 22.79 -3.30 -22.47
N THR A 406 22.20 -4.49 -22.55
CA THR A 406 21.77 -5.26 -21.38
C THR A 406 22.94 -5.60 -20.46
N LYS A 407 24.06 -6.10 -21.03
CA LYS A 407 25.27 -6.45 -20.27
C LYS A 407 25.91 -5.23 -19.60
N VAL A 408 26.08 -4.15 -20.34
CA VAL A 408 26.70 -2.90 -19.85
C VAL A 408 25.83 -2.27 -18.77
N THR A 409 24.52 -2.24 -18.96
CA THR A 409 23.57 -1.71 -17.97
C THR A 409 23.63 -2.49 -16.67
N LYS A 410 23.63 -3.83 -16.75
CA LYS A 410 23.70 -4.70 -15.57
C LYS A 410 25.01 -4.49 -14.79
N GLU A 411 26.15 -4.39 -15.48
CA GLU A 411 27.42 -4.11 -14.81
C GLU A 411 27.44 -2.73 -14.17
N THR A 412 26.91 -1.72 -14.87
CA THR A 412 26.78 -0.36 -14.34
C THR A 412 25.92 -0.33 -13.08
N ILE A 413 24.76 -0.98 -13.08
CA ILE A 413 23.89 -1.11 -11.89
C ILE A 413 24.64 -1.78 -10.74
N ASN A 414 25.34 -2.89 -10.99
CA ASN A 414 26.11 -3.58 -9.96
C ASN A 414 27.19 -2.67 -9.35
N GLN A 415 27.86 -1.87 -10.16
CA GLN A 415 28.91 -0.95 -9.71
C GLN A 415 28.34 0.24 -8.93
N ILE A 416 27.19 0.77 -9.34
CA ILE A 416 26.44 1.79 -8.59
C ILE A 416 26.05 1.24 -7.23
N ILE A 417 25.46 0.03 -7.15
CA ILE A 417 25.06 -0.61 -5.89
C ILE A 417 26.24 -0.81 -4.94
N LYS A 418 27.42 -1.21 -5.47
CA LYS A 418 28.62 -1.39 -4.65
C LYS A 418 29.14 -0.07 -4.08
N THR A 419 29.06 1.01 -4.86
CA THR A 419 29.64 2.32 -4.52
C THR A 419 28.70 3.12 -3.62
N TYR A 420 27.45 3.26 -4.06
CA TYR A 420 26.41 4.02 -3.38
C TYR A 420 25.54 3.05 -2.60
N LYS A 421 25.87 2.89 -1.31
CA LYS A 421 25.02 2.20 -0.34
C LYS A 421 23.78 3.06 -0.04
N MET A 422 23.06 2.79 1.06
CA MET A 422 21.93 3.62 1.53
C MET A 422 22.31 5.08 1.85
N THR A 423 23.61 5.40 1.92
CA THR A 423 24.15 6.76 1.99
C THR A 423 23.90 7.49 0.67
N ASN A 424 23.17 8.61 0.69
CA ASN A 424 22.76 9.45 -0.45
C ASN A 424 21.39 9.10 -1.09
N SER A 425 20.51 8.40 -0.38
CA SER A 425 19.15 8.05 -0.87
C SER A 425 18.30 9.25 -1.29
N GLN A 426 18.59 10.44 -0.77
CA GLN A 426 17.96 11.70 -1.16
C GLN A 426 18.36 12.21 -2.56
N TYR A 427 19.47 11.71 -3.12
CA TYR A 427 19.99 12.13 -4.44
C TYR A 427 19.96 10.99 -5.46
N ILE A 428 20.31 9.79 -5.02
CA ILE A 428 20.37 8.57 -5.84
C ILE A 428 19.42 7.54 -5.25
N ALA A 429 18.44 7.11 -6.03
CA ALA A 429 17.54 6.05 -5.60
C ALA A 429 18.31 4.74 -5.41
N PRO A 430 18.04 3.97 -4.33
CA PRO A 430 18.59 2.64 -4.20
C PRO A 430 18.21 1.77 -5.42
N LEU A 431 19.23 1.14 -6.00
CA LEU A 431 19.09 0.17 -7.08
C LEU A 431 19.16 -1.26 -6.52
N SER A 432 18.52 -2.19 -7.22
CA SER A 432 18.54 -3.61 -6.93
C SER A 432 19.16 -4.40 -8.08
N LYS A 433 19.72 -5.58 -7.79
CA LYS A 433 20.29 -6.48 -8.81
C LYS A 433 19.27 -6.99 -9.83
N ILE A 434 17.98 -6.88 -9.51
CA ILE A 434 16.87 -7.25 -10.40
C ILE A 434 16.49 -6.12 -11.36
N ASP A 435 16.96 -4.89 -11.13
CA ASP A 435 16.65 -3.77 -12.01
C ASP A 435 17.32 -4.00 -13.37
N SER A 436 16.52 -3.91 -14.43
CA SER A 436 17.00 -4.00 -15.81
C SER A 436 17.51 -2.65 -16.33
N ASN A 437 17.09 -1.54 -15.72
CA ASN A 437 17.37 -0.19 -16.17
C ASN A 437 17.36 0.79 -14.99
N PHE A 438 17.90 1.98 -15.19
CA PHE A 438 17.77 3.13 -14.30
C PHE A 438 17.68 4.41 -15.12
N TYR A 439 17.19 5.47 -14.49
CA TYR A 439 16.91 6.72 -15.18
C TYR A 439 17.60 7.89 -14.47
N LEU A 440 18.15 8.80 -15.27
CA LEU A 440 18.88 9.98 -14.82
C LEU A 440 18.07 11.25 -15.10
N CYS A 441 18.17 12.26 -14.25
CA CYS A 441 17.60 13.56 -14.61
C CYS A 441 18.26 14.05 -15.92
N LYS A 442 17.51 14.83 -16.72
CA LYS A 442 17.96 15.30 -18.04
C LYS A 442 19.38 15.89 -18.02
N ASP A 443 19.67 16.79 -17.09
CA ASP A 443 20.98 17.43 -17.01
C ASP A 443 22.13 16.43 -16.81
N TRP A 444 21.93 15.41 -15.97
CA TRP A 444 22.93 14.36 -15.77
C TRP A 444 23.03 13.43 -16.97
N ALA A 445 21.91 13.11 -17.60
CA ALA A 445 21.89 12.27 -18.81
C ALA A 445 22.66 12.93 -19.96
N ASP A 446 22.44 14.23 -20.20
CA ASP A 446 23.08 14.98 -21.28
C ASP A 446 24.60 15.09 -21.05
N LYS A 447 25.05 15.45 -19.83
CA LYS A 447 26.48 15.51 -19.48
C LYS A 447 27.14 14.13 -19.57
N LEU A 448 26.49 13.09 -19.04
CA LEU A 448 27.00 11.73 -19.07
C LEU A 448 27.12 11.21 -20.50
N ALA A 449 26.18 11.54 -21.40
CA ALA A 449 26.25 11.13 -22.80
C ALA A 449 27.53 11.63 -23.49
N VAL A 450 27.95 12.86 -23.20
CA VAL A 450 29.20 13.44 -23.71
C VAL A 450 30.41 12.65 -23.19
N GLU A 451 30.46 12.38 -21.89
CA GLU A 451 31.56 11.64 -21.27
C GLU A 451 31.66 10.19 -21.74
N LEU A 452 30.53 9.53 -21.94
CA LEU A 452 30.50 8.15 -22.42
C LEU A 452 30.89 8.06 -23.90
N ALA A 453 30.69 9.11 -24.70
CA ALA A 453 31.07 9.13 -26.11
C ALA A 453 32.58 8.94 -26.33
N GLU A 454 33.40 9.25 -25.33
CA GLU A 454 34.86 9.02 -25.32
C GLU A 454 35.22 7.53 -25.24
N VAL A 455 34.36 6.70 -24.65
CA VAL A 455 34.59 5.26 -24.47
C VAL A 455 34.15 4.53 -25.74
N LYS A 456 35.09 3.91 -26.46
CA LYS A 456 34.84 3.26 -27.76
C LYS A 456 34.81 1.74 -27.68
N LEU A 457 33.77 1.11 -28.24
CA LEU A 457 33.71 -0.33 -28.43
C LEU A 457 34.30 -0.75 -29.79
N LYS A 458 35.48 -1.38 -29.79
CA LYS A 458 36.18 -1.78 -31.03
C LYS A 458 35.72 -3.11 -31.62
N HIS A 459 35.44 -4.12 -30.78
CA HIS A 459 35.13 -5.48 -31.22
C HIS A 459 33.85 -6.01 -30.55
N PRO A 460 32.66 -5.67 -31.06
CA PRO A 460 31.38 -6.03 -30.43
C PRO A 460 31.06 -7.53 -30.45
N LYS A 461 31.78 -8.33 -31.26
CA LYS A 461 31.64 -9.81 -31.32
C LYS A 461 32.48 -10.54 -30.28
N GLU A 462 33.49 -9.88 -29.70
CA GLU A 462 34.41 -10.51 -28.75
C GLU A 462 33.92 -10.28 -27.32
N GLU A 463 33.48 -11.35 -26.66
CA GLU A 463 32.92 -11.26 -25.30
C GLU A 463 33.86 -10.58 -24.30
N LYS A 464 35.16 -10.90 -24.33
CA LYS A 464 36.16 -10.26 -23.46
C LYS A 464 36.24 -8.74 -23.67
N LYS A 465 36.04 -8.26 -24.90
CA LYS A 465 36.07 -6.82 -25.24
C LYS A 465 34.79 -6.14 -24.81
N VAL A 466 33.65 -6.83 -24.92
CA VAL A 466 32.36 -6.35 -24.37
C VAL A 466 32.43 -6.26 -22.85
N THR A 467 32.98 -7.25 -22.14
CA THR A 467 33.15 -7.19 -20.68
C THR A 467 34.07 -6.04 -20.25
N ALA A 468 35.20 -5.84 -20.94
CA ALA A 468 36.10 -4.71 -20.66
C ALA A 468 35.41 -3.36 -20.92
N TYR A 469 34.61 -3.25 -21.97
CA TYR A 469 33.81 -2.08 -22.27
C TYR A 469 32.74 -1.84 -21.19
N SER A 470 32.02 -2.88 -20.75
CA SER A 470 31.04 -2.79 -19.66
C SER A 470 31.66 -2.23 -18.39
N GLN A 471 32.85 -2.72 -18.00
CA GLN A 471 33.55 -2.22 -16.82
C GLN A 471 33.97 -0.75 -16.99
N ALA A 472 34.54 -0.39 -18.15
CA ALA A 472 34.96 0.99 -18.42
C ALA A 472 33.79 1.99 -18.39
N ILE A 473 32.63 1.61 -18.94
CA ILE A 473 31.42 2.41 -18.85
C ILE A 473 30.96 2.51 -17.39
N ALA A 474 30.89 1.40 -16.67
CA ALA A 474 30.46 1.39 -15.27
C ALA A 474 31.33 2.28 -14.37
N ASP A 475 32.66 2.23 -14.54
CA ASP A 475 33.61 3.05 -13.79
C ASP A 475 33.46 4.54 -14.15
N LYS A 476 33.27 4.87 -15.43
CA LYS A 476 33.03 6.26 -15.88
C LYS A 476 31.72 6.81 -15.30
N VAL A 477 30.63 6.03 -15.31
CA VAL A 477 29.34 6.43 -14.74
C VAL A 477 29.47 6.71 -13.24
N VAL A 478 30.10 5.81 -12.49
CA VAL A 478 30.28 5.99 -11.04
C VAL A 478 31.19 7.17 -10.72
N GLY A 479 32.26 7.36 -11.49
CA GLY A 479 33.15 8.51 -11.40
C GLY A 479 32.42 9.83 -11.65
N PHE A 480 31.65 9.89 -12.73
CA PHE A 480 30.79 11.03 -13.06
C PHE A 480 29.83 11.38 -11.91
N MET A 481 29.08 10.38 -11.43
CA MET A 481 28.14 10.57 -10.32
C MET A 481 28.84 11.06 -9.05
N SER A 482 30.05 10.56 -8.76
CA SER A 482 30.80 10.92 -7.55
C SER A 482 31.22 12.39 -7.62
N HIS A 483 31.69 12.80 -8.80
CA HIS A 483 32.10 14.17 -9.05
C HIS A 483 30.91 15.13 -9.00
N GLN A 484 29.80 14.83 -9.67
CA GLN A 484 28.60 15.68 -9.64
C GLN A 484 28.02 15.82 -8.23
N LEU A 485 28.05 14.76 -7.41
CA LEU A 485 27.60 14.85 -6.01
C LEU A 485 28.51 15.70 -5.14
N GLN A 486 29.82 15.71 -5.40
CA GLN A 486 30.76 16.57 -4.66
C GLN A 486 30.59 18.05 -5.02
N GLU A 487 30.28 18.34 -6.29
CA GLU A 487 30.03 19.71 -6.76
C GLU A 487 28.66 20.24 -6.33
N TYR A 488 27.71 19.35 -6.03
CA TYR A 488 26.37 19.75 -5.62
C TYR A 488 26.36 20.36 -4.21
N GLN A 489 26.19 21.68 -4.14
CA GLN A 489 25.87 22.38 -2.90
C GLN A 489 24.35 22.56 -2.81
N PRO A 490 23.66 21.94 -1.83
CA PRO A 490 22.23 22.16 -1.66
C PRO A 490 21.97 23.61 -1.26
N ASN A 491 21.26 24.37 -2.09
CA ASN A 491 20.73 25.67 -1.69
C ASN A 491 19.52 25.43 -0.75
N GLU A 492 19.47 26.14 0.38
CA GLU A 492 18.36 26.02 1.36
C GLU A 492 16.97 26.22 0.75
N ASN A 493 16.88 26.91 -0.41
CA ASN A 493 15.65 27.19 -1.15
C ASN A 493 15.15 26.06 -2.09
N ASP A 494 15.97 25.06 -2.44
CA ASP A 494 15.53 23.97 -3.36
C ASP A 494 14.67 22.91 -2.66
N SER A 495 14.62 22.94 -1.33
CA SER A 495 13.74 22.11 -0.51
C SER A 495 12.25 22.47 -0.64
N LEU A 496 11.96 23.69 -1.12
CA LEU A 496 10.60 24.20 -1.30
C LEU A 496 10.05 23.99 -2.73
N THR A 497 10.92 23.98 -3.75
CA THR A 497 10.51 23.83 -5.17
C THR A 497 10.32 22.37 -5.60
N SER A 498 10.96 21.39 -4.95
CA SER A 498 10.69 19.97 -5.19
C SER A 498 9.27 19.54 -4.77
N SER A 499 8.62 20.35 -3.94
CA SER A 499 7.21 20.18 -3.55
C SER A 499 6.22 20.64 -4.64
N SER A 500 6.68 21.31 -5.70
CA SER A 500 5.84 21.85 -6.76
C SER A 500 6.29 21.40 -8.15
N MET A 501 6.55 20.11 -8.36
CA MET A 501 6.38 19.57 -9.71
C MET A 501 4.88 19.51 -10.00
N SER A 502 4.35 20.57 -10.59
CA SER A 502 3.09 20.50 -11.33
C SER A 502 3.32 19.56 -12.50
N ILE A 503 2.92 18.30 -12.33
CA ILE A 503 2.88 17.31 -13.39
C ILE A 503 1.87 17.80 -14.42
N LYS A 504 2.35 18.47 -15.47
CA LYS A 504 1.70 18.49 -16.77
C LYS A 504 2.35 17.37 -17.56
N LEU A 505 1.66 16.23 -17.64
CA LEU A 505 1.89 15.22 -18.67
C LEU A 505 1.06 15.62 -19.90
#